data_AF-A0A0C1QRM1-F1
#
_entry.id   AF-A0A0C1QRM1-F1
#
_cell.length_a   1.000
_cell.length_b   1.000
_cell.length_c   1.000
_cell.angle_alpha   90.00
_cell.angle_beta   90.00
_cell.angle_gamma   90.00
#
_symmetry.space_group_name_H-M   'P 1'
#
loop_
_entity.id
_entity.type
_entity.pdbx_description
1 polymer ?
#
loop_
_entity_poly.entity_id
_entity_poly.type
_entity_poly.pdbx_seq_one_letter_code
_entity_poly.pdbx_strand_id
1 'polypeptide(L)'
;TLTRKLPLPLIETLHSEKLIYADAKQNAVFLMRSIEGQVNGAFLRGTYGQNNSFIGLVKGTKRTQGWFHLTCGGQPSDILQRVVLVKSPIEVLSLAVLEQSRSQKTLYLAADNARSLPLELLHRTPNVIAAYDNDAVGQETFKAIRTLIPNTTRLKPKTKDWNEQLIDFMLWQF
;
A
#
# COMPACT_ATOMS: atom_id res chain seq x y z
N THR A 1 3.49 16.08 1.75
CA THR A 1 2.16 15.74 2.31
C THR A 1 1.03 16.53 1.66
N LEU A 2 1.15 17.85 1.46
CA LEU A 2 0.08 18.72 0.94
C LEU A 2 -0.52 18.31 -0.42
N THR A 3 0.30 17.89 -1.38
CA THR A 3 -0.17 17.51 -2.74
C THR A 3 -0.85 16.16 -2.80
N ARG A 4 -0.61 15.28 -1.82
CA ARG A 4 -1.12 13.90 -1.78
C ARG A 4 -2.31 13.72 -0.84
N LYS A 5 -2.66 14.79 -0.10
CA LYS A 5 -3.77 14.87 0.87
C LYS A 5 -3.77 13.73 1.92
N LEU A 6 -2.62 13.13 2.17
CA LEU A 6 -2.44 12.17 3.27
C LEU A 6 -2.49 12.93 4.61
N PRO A 7 -3.30 12.46 5.59
CA PRO A 7 -3.43 13.12 6.89
C PRO A 7 -2.08 13.23 7.61
N LEU A 8 -1.76 14.41 8.13
CA LEU A 8 -0.52 14.62 8.87
C LEU A 8 -0.35 13.68 10.08
N PRO A 9 -1.38 13.42 10.91
CA PRO A 9 -1.25 12.50 12.04
C PRO A 9 -0.84 11.08 11.62
N LEU A 10 -1.33 10.60 10.47
CA LEU A 10 -0.92 9.30 9.93
C LEU A 10 0.57 9.30 9.58
N ILE A 11 1.04 10.36 8.91
CA ILE A 11 2.44 10.49 8.51
C ILE A 11 3.36 10.58 9.74
N GLU A 12 2.96 11.33 10.76
CA GLU A 12 3.71 11.46 12.01
C GLU A 12 3.81 10.13 12.76
N THR A 13 2.70 9.38 12.86
CA THR A 13 2.69 8.03 13.45
C THR A 13 3.64 7.08 12.69
N LEU A 14 3.55 7.03 11.36
CA LEU A 14 4.42 6.17 10.57
C LEU A 14 5.88 6.57 10.67
N HIS A 15 6.17 7.86 10.81
CA HIS A 15 7.52 8.36 11.01
C HIS A 15 8.06 8.00 12.41
N SER A 16 7.26 8.16 13.46
CA SER A 16 7.67 7.79 14.83
C SER A 16 7.90 6.28 14.98
N GLU A 17 7.11 5.47 14.28
CA GLU A 17 7.29 4.02 14.15
C GLU A 17 8.46 3.62 13.21
N LYS A 18 9.18 4.61 12.65
CA LYS A 18 10.31 4.43 11.72
C LYS A 18 9.94 3.68 10.45
N LEU A 19 8.69 3.73 10.02
CA LEU A 19 8.20 3.07 8.80
C LEU A 19 8.38 3.91 7.55
N ILE A 20 8.40 5.23 7.73
CA ILE A 20 8.69 6.19 6.68
C ILE A 20 9.66 7.26 7.18
N TYR A 21 10.46 7.83 6.28
CA TYR A 21 11.32 8.97 6.57
C TYR A 21 11.70 9.71 5.27
N ALA A 22 12.30 10.89 5.40
CA ALA A 22 12.89 11.60 4.26
C ALA A 22 14.40 11.35 4.20
N ASP A 23 14.93 10.98 3.03
CA ASP A 23 16.39 10.87 2.85
C ASP A 23 17.04 12.23 2.51
N ALA A 24 18.38 12.27 2.48
CA ALA A 24 19.15 13.48 2.14
C ALA A 24 18.90 14.00 0.71
N LYS A 25 18.31 13.18 -0.17
CA LYS A 25 17.92 13.55 -1.54
C LYS A 25 16.47 14.00 -1.63
N GLN A 26 15.80 14.18 -0.48
CA GLN A 26 14.39 14.56 -0.39
C GLN A 26 13.45 13.54 -1.06
N ASN A 27 13.79 12.26 -0.98
CA ASN A 27 12.86 11.18 -1.26
C ASN A 27 12.06 10.86 0.01
N ALA A 28 10.76 10.59 -0.15
CA ALA A 28 10.02 9.83 0.83
C ALA A 28 10.44 8.36 0.72
N VAL A 29 10.97 7.83 1.81
CA VAL A 29 11.41 6.45 1.96
C VAL A 29 10.36 5.68 2.72
N PHE A 30 9.98 4.52 2.20
CA PHE A 30 8.99 3.62 2.79
C PHE A 30 9.66 2.28 3.06
N LEU A 31 9.84 1.92 4.33
CA LEU A 31 10.51 0.67 4.68
C LEU A 31 9.70 -0.54 4.26
N MET A 32 10.37 -1.46 3.57
CA MET A 32 9.79 -2.73 3.15
C MET A 32 10.22 -3.80 4.14
N ARG A 33 9.23 -4.47 4.75
CA ARG A 33 9.41 -5.42 5.84
C ARG A 33 8.79 -6.77 5.47
N SER A 34 9.34 -7.86 5.99
CA SER A 34 8.63 -9.14 5.99
C SER A 34 7.35 -9.05 6.82
N ILE A 35 6.52 -10.09 6.80
CA ILE A 35 5.30 -10.15 7.63
C ILE A 35 5.66 -10.18 9.12
N GLU A 36 6.83 -10.72 9.46
CA GLU A 36 7.41 -10.79 10.81
C GLU A 36 8.14 -9.49 11.21
N GLY A 37 8.17 -8.48 10.33
CA GLY A 37 8.73 -7.16 10.63
C GLY A 37 10.21 -6.98 10.27
N GLN A 38 10.88 -7.97 9.69
CA GLN A 38 12.29 -7.85 9.30
C GLN A 38 12.45 -6.91 8.11
N VAL A 39 13.28 -5.87 8.22
CA VAL A 39 13.50 -4.90 7.14
C VAL A 39 14.31 -5.54 6.01
N ASN A 40 13.73 -5.61 4.82
CA ASN A 40 14.29 -6.27 3.64
C ASN A 40 14.46 -5.32 2.45
N GLY A 41 14.31 -4.02 2.67
CA GLY A 41 14.55 -2.98 1.66
C GLY A 41 13.73 -1.73 1.93
N ALA A 42 13.65 -0.88 0.92
CA ALA A 42 12.78 0.29 0.98
C ALA A 42 12.38 0.77 -0.42
N PHE A 43 11.17 1.30 -0.50
CA PHE A 43 10.63 1.98 -1.66
C PHE A 43 10.92 3.49 -1.56
N LEU A 44 11.29 4.10 -2.67
CA LEU A 44 11.64 5.51 -2.77
C LEU A 44 10.65 6.23 -3.66
N ARG A 45 10.16 7.37 -3.18
CA ARG A 45 9.39 8.33 -3.99
C ARG A 45 10.04 9.69 -3.92
N GLY A 46 10.41 10.26 -5.06
CA GLY A 46 10.88 11.64 -5.13
C GLY A 46 9.79 12.62 -4.69
N THR A 47 10.16 13.61 -3.87
CA THR A 47 9.21 14.64 -3.39
C THR A 47 9.63 16.07 -3.72
N TYR A 48 10.87 16.29 -4.17
CA TYR A 48 11.42 17.61 -4.48
C TYR A 48 11.28 17.99 -5.96
N GLY A 49 10.84 19.22 -6.24
CA GLY A 49 10.65 19.77 -7.58
C GLY A 49 9.23 19.58 -8.14
N GLN A 50 8.79 20.49 -9.01
CA GLN A 50 7.52 20.33 -9.72
C GLN A 50 7.62 19.12 -10.67
N ASN A 51 6.59 18.26 -10.68
CA ASN A 51 6.50 17.05 -11.51
C ASN A 51 7.54 15.95 -11.22
N ASN A 52 8.10 15.88 -10.00
CA ASN A 52 8.97 14.76 -9.64
C ASN A 52 8.21 13.41 -9.64
N SER A 53 8.53 12.60 -10.64
CA SER A 53 7.96 11.26 -10.85
C SER A 53 8.91 10.13 -10.44
N PHE A 54 10.03 10.45 -9.78
CA PHE A 54 11.01 9.44 -9.39
C PHE A 54 10.38 8.38 -8.50
N ILE A 55 10.51 7.13 -8.93
CA ILE A 55 10.17 5.92 -8.21
C ILE A 55 11.40 5.02 -8.26
N GLY A 56 11.79 4.50 -7.11
CA GLY A 56 12.94 3.60 -7.04
C GLY A 56 12.84 2.64 -5.86
N LEU A 57 13.80 1.73 -5.79
CA LEU A 57 14.03 0.88 -4.64
C LEU A 57 15.46 1.12 -4.14
N VAL A 58 15.66 1.03 -2.83
CA VAL A 58 17.01 1.01 -2.27
C VAL A 58 17.75 -0.24 -2.78
N LYS A 59 19.04 -0.09 -3.09
CA LYS A 59 19.90 -1.19 -3.56
C LYS A 59 19.83 -2.36 -2.58
N GLY A 60 19.63 -3.57 -3.09
CA GLY A 60 19.51 -4.78 -2.27
C GLY A 60 18.09 -5.08 -1.75
N THR A 61 17.09 -4.27 -2.11
CA THR A 61 15.68 -4.53 -1.75
C THR A 61 15.22 -5.89 -2.27
N LYS A 62 14.69 -6.72 -1.38
CA LYS A 62 14.16 -8.06 -1.69
C LYS A 62 12.65 -8.04 -1.88
N ARG A 63 12.19 -7.88 -3.12
CA ARG A 63 10.77 -7.70 -3.48
C ARG A 63 9.85 -8.89 -3.17
N THR A 64 10.41 -10.07 -2.89
CA THR A 64 9.67 -11.28 -2.50
C THR A 64 9.80 -11.63 -1.02
N GLN A 65 10.57 -10.84 -0.25
CA GLN A 65 10.79 -11.06 1.19
C GLN A 65 10.45 -9.83 2.02
N GLY A 66 10.09 -8.71 1.39
CA GLY A 66 9.70 -7.50 2.09
C GLY A 66 8.73 -6.66 1.27
N TRP A 67 7.78 -6.05 1.97
CA TRP A 67 6.74 -5.19 1.41
C TRP A 67 6.52 -3.98 2.31
N PHE A 68 6.09 -2.87 1.73
CA PHE A 68 5.48 -1.84 2.56
C PHE A 68 4.05 -2.27 2.88
N HIS A 69 3.71 -2.34 4.16
CA HIS A 69 2.40 -2.78 4.61
C HIS A 69 1.98 -2.10 5.91
N LEU A 70 0.66 -1.99 6.10
CA LEU A 70 0.02 -1.49 7.32
C LEU A 70 -1.15 -2.39 7.70
N THR A 71 -1.34 -2.59 8.99
CA THR A 71 -2.52 -3.27 9.53
C THR A 71 -3.44 -2.23 10.18
N CYS A 72 -4.72 -2.25 9.81
CA CYS A 72 -5.73 -1.34 10.36
C CYS A 72 -7.01 -2.11 10.75
N GLY A 73 -7.78 -1.55 11.67
CA GLY A 73 -9.03 -2.13 12.15
C GLY A 73 -8.85 -3.36 13.05
N GLY A 74 -9.95 -3.80 13.64
CA GLY A 74 -9.97 -4.89 14.62
C GLY A 74 -9.24 -4.57 15.92
N GLN A 75 -9.21 -5.54 16.83
CA GLN A 75 -8.44 -5.53 18.06
C GLN A 75 -7.05 -6.15 17.86
N PRO A 76 -6.06 -5.84 18.71
CA PRO A 76 -4.71 -6.41 18.62
C PRO A 76 -4.70 -7.95 18.55
N SER A 77 -5.59 -8.61 19.30
CA SER A 77 -5.73 -10.08 19.36
C SER A 77 -6.47 -10.70 18.17
N ASP A 78 -7.13 -9.90 17.33
CA ASP A 78 -7.93 -10.44 16.24
C ASP A 78 -7.03 -11.15 15.22
N ILE A 79 -7.54 -12.23 14.64
CA ILE A 79 -6.91 -12.86 13.49
C ILE A 79 -7.08 -11.98 12.24
N LEU A 80 -6.11 -12.01 11.34
CA LEU A 80 -6.18 -11.26 10.08
C LEU A 80 -7.33 -11.79 9.22
N GLN A 81 -8.32 -10.95 8.93
CA GLN A 81 -9.51 -11.33 8.16
C GLN A 81 -9.41 -11.01 6.67
N ARG A 82 -8.60 -10.01 6.33
CA ARG A 82 -8.56 -9.41 5.01
C ARG A 82 -7.17 -8.91 4.64
N VAL A 83 -6.75 -9.16 3.40
CA VAL A 83 -5.56 -8.55 2.80
C VAL A 83 -5.97 -7.77 1.56
N VAL A 84 -5.48 -6.53 1.44
CA VAL A 84 -5.71 -5.64 0.32
C VAL A 84 -4.38 -5.35 -0.37
N LEU A 85 -4.26 -5.78 -1.62
CA LEU A 85 -3.09 -5.63 -2.46
C LEU A 85 -3.22 -4.38 -3.34
N VAL A 86 -2.21 -3.52 -3.32
CA VAL A 86 -2.17 -2.28 -4.11
C VAL A 86 -0.80 -2.09 -4.76
N LYS A 87 -0.69 -1.18 -5.74
CA LYS A 87 0.56 -1.01 -6.54
C LYS A 87 1.73 -0.41 -5.77
N SER A 88 1.51 0.40 -4.73
CA SER A 88 2.58 1.19 -4.12
C SER A 88 2.28 1.63 -2.68
N PRO A 89 3.29 2.07 -1.91
CA PRO A 89 3.10 2.58 -0.56
C PRO A 89 2.09 3.74 -0.47
N ILE A 90 2.08 4.65 -1.45
CA ILE A 90 1.13 5.78 -1.42
C ILE A 90 -0.31 5.30 -1.57
N GLU A 91 -0.54 4.26 -2.36
CA GLU A 91 -1.87 3.65 -2.48
C GLU A 91 -2.27 2.92 -1.21
N VAL A 92 -1.32 2.29 -0.50
CA VAL A 92 -1.57 1.67 0.82
C VAL A 92 -2.11 2.73 1.77
N LEU A 93 -1.41 3.87 1.88
CA LEU A 93 -1.82 4.96 2.75
C LEU A 93 -3.15 5.57 2.32
N SER A 94 -3.34 5.80 1.02
CA SER A 94 -4.53 6.46 0.49
C SER A 94 -5.78 5.61 0.72
N LEU A 95 -5.70 4.31 0.43
CA LEU A 95 -6.81 3.39 0.60
C LEU A 95 -7.09 3.12 2.08
N ALA A 96 -6.07 3.01 2.94
CA ALA A 96 -6.27 2.87 4.38
C ALA A 96 -7.01 4.09 4.98
N VAL A 97 -6.70 5.30 4.48
CA VAL A 97 -7.42 6.52 4.89
C VAL A 97 -8.87 6.51 4.40
N LEU A 98 -9.12 6.11 3.15
CA LEU A 98 -10.46 6.01 2.57
C LEU A 98 -11.33 4.93 3.24
N GLU A 99 -10.73 3.88 3.80
CA GLU A 99 -11.44 2.73 4.41
C GLU A 99 -11.47 2.76 5.96
N GLN A 100 -11.16 3.89 6.61
CA GLN A 100 -10.98 4.04 8.08
C GLN A 100 -12.04 3.42 9.02
N SER A 101 -13.22 3.03 8.53
CA SER A 101 -14.38 2.62 9.34
C SER A 101 -14.57 1.11 9.56
N ARG A 102 -13.54 0.26 9.46
CA ARG A 102 -13.75 -1.21 9.49
C ARG A 102 -13.43 -1.86 10.82
N SER A 103 -14.40 -2.63 11.33
CA SER A 103 -14.26 -3.54 12.48
C SER A 103 -13.33 -4.72 12.20
N GLN A 104 -13.04 -5.02 10.93
CA GLN A 104 -12.22 -6.16 10.53
C GLN A 104 -10.73 -5.81 10.44
N LYS A 105 -9.89 -6.62 11.09
CA LYS A 105 -8.43 -6.53 10.96
C LYS A 105 -7.99 -6.78 9.52
N THR A 106 -7.45 -5.74 8.90
CA THR A 106 -7.10 -5.70 7.48
C THR A 106 -5.63 -5.33 7.32
N LEU A 107 -4.91 -6.09 6.49
CA LEU A 107 -3.55 -5.76 6.04
C LEU A 107 -3.60 -5.12 4.66
N TYR A 108 -3.12 -3.89 4.55
CA TYR A 108 -2.90 -3.20 3.28
C TYR A 108 -1.43 -3.38 2.89
N LEU A 109 -1.17 -3.92 1.70
CA LEU A 109 0.16 -4.32 1.28
C LEU A 109 0.47 -3.85 -0.14
N ALA A 110 1.63 -3.21 -0.31
CA ALA A 110 2.14 -2.79 -1.60
C ALA A 110 2.88 -3.94 -2.29
N ALA A 111 2.35 -4.42 -3.41
CA ALA A 111 2.98 -5.41 -4.27
C ALA A 111 2.79 -4.97 -5.73
N ASP A 112 3.89 -4.66 -6.41
CA ASP A 112 3.83 -4.06 -7.75
C ASP A 112 3.53 -5.07 -8.87
N ASN A 113 3.64 -6.38 -8.59
CA ASN A 113 3.26 -7.44 -9.52
C ASN A 113 3.00 -8.78 -8.81
N ALA A 114 2.33 -9.70 -9.50
CA ALA A 114 1.93 -11.00 -8.96
C ALA A 114 3.11 -11.89 -8.49
N ARG A 115 4.32 -11.75 -9.07
CA ARG A 115 5.49 -12.54 -8.65
C ARG A 115 6.09 -12.09 -7.32
N SER A 116 5.73 -10.89 -6.87
CA SER A 116 6.20 -10.34 -5.60
C SER A 116 5.33 -10.74 -4.41
N LEU A 117 4.22 -11.46 -4.62
CA LEU A 117 3.23 -11.68 -3.57
C LEU A 117 3.71 -12.60 -2.43
N PRO A 118 3.32 -12.31 -1.18
CA PRO A 118 3.52 -13.22 -0.04
C PRO A 118 2.52 -14.37 -0.08
N LEU A 119 2.69 -15.33 -0.99
CA LEU A 119 1.69 -16.37 -1.27
C LEU A 119 1.28 -17.17 -0.03
N GLU A 120 2.22 -17.51 0.86
CA GLU A 120 1.91 -18.24 2.10
C GLU A 120 0.90 -17.52 3.00
N LEU A 121 1.01 -16.19 3.12
CA LEU A 121 0.05 -15.37 3.85
C LEU A 121 -1.29 -15.33 3.13
N LEU A 122 -1.26 -15.13 1.80
CA LEU A 122 -2.47 -14.94 1.01
C LEU A 122 -3.32 -16.22 0.95
N HIS A 123 -2.71 -17.40 0.85
CA HIS A 123 -3.42 -18.68 0.86
C HIS A 123 -4.14 -18.96 2.19
N ARG A 124 -3.67 -18.37 3.30
CA ARG A 124 -4.28 -18.50 4.64
C ARG A 124 -5.26 -17.37 4.96
N THR A 125 -5.35 -16.36 4.10
CA THR A 125 -6.21 -15.20 4.32
C THR A 125 -7.60 -15.45 3.73
N PRO A 126 -8.68 -15.30 4.53
CA PRO A 126 -10.04 -15.55 4.03
C PRO A 126 -10.42 -14.65 2.85
N ASN A 127 -10.10 -13.36 2.95
CA ASN A 127 -10.49 -12.35 1.97
C ASN A 127 -9.27 -11.64 1.38
N VAL A 128 -8.90 -12.01 0.15
CA VAL A 128 -7.86 -11.31 -0.61
C VAL A 128 -8.51 -10.38 -1.62
N ILE A 129 -8.09 -9.11 -1.63
CA ILE A 129 -8.62 -8.08 -2.52
C ILE A 129 -7.47 -7.48 -3.33
N ALA A 130 -7.59 -7.49 -4.64
CA ALA A 130 -6.73 -6.74 -5.54
C ALA A 130 -7.34 -5.36 -5.80
N ALA A 131 -6.71 -4.32 -5.25
CA ALA A 131 -7.13 -2.93 -5.33
C ALA A 131 -6.13 -2.13 -6.17
N TYR A 132 -5.87 -2.56 -7.39
CA TYR A 132 -5.00 -1.83 -8.33
C TYR A 132 -5.77 -0.75 -9.09
N ASP A 133 -5.03 0.14 -9.76
CA ASP A 133 -5.53 1.24 -10.59
C ASP A 133 -6.68 0.86 -11.51
N ASN A 134 -7.53 1.84 -11.81
CA ASN A 134 -8.65 1.68 -12.72
C ASN A 134 -8.19 1.81 -14.19
N ASP A 135 -7.21 0.98 -14.58
CA ASP A 135 -6.65 0.93 -15.93
C ASP A 135 -6.42 -0.52 -16.40
N ALA A 136 -5.92 -0.67 -17.63
CA ALA A 136 -5.64 -1.97 -18.23
C ALA A 136 -4.54 -2.74 -17.46
N VAL A 137 -3.51 -2.06 -16.96
CA VAL A 137 -2.40 -2.68 -16.21
C VAL A 137 -2.90 -3.25 -14.88
N GLY A 138 -3.74 -2.50 -14.17
CA GLY A 138 -4.41 -2.96 -12.97
C GLY A 138 -5.31 -4.17 -13.24
N GLN A 139 -6.02 -4.19 -14.38
CA GLN A 139 -6.81 -5.35 -14.80
C GLN A 139 -5.98 -6.59 -15.08
N GLU A 140 -4.88 -6.47 -15.81
CA GLU A 140 -3.99 -7.61 -16.06
C GLU A 140 -3.31 -8.09 -14.78
N THR A 141 -2.93 -7.17 -13.89
CA THR A 141 -2.39 -7.53 -12.57
C THR A 141 -3.39 -8.32 -11.75
N PHE A 142 -4.66 -7.88 -11.70
CA PHE A 142 -5.72 -8.64 -11.02
C PHE A 142 -5.87 -10.06 -11.58
N LYS A 143 -5.91 -10.21 -12.91
CA LYS A 143 -6.01 -11.53 -13.55
C LYS A 143 -4.84 -12.43 -13.14
N ALA A 144 -3.62 -11.92 -13.21
CA ALA A 144 -2.41 -12.67 -12.83
C ALA A 144 -2.43 -13.09 -11.35
N ILE A 145 -2.89 -12.21 -10.45
CA ILE A 145 -3.03 -12.54 -9.03
C ILE A 145 -4.10 -13.61 -8.83
N ARG A 146 -5.23 -13.51 -9.53
CA ARG A 146 -6.33 -14.48 -9.41
C ARG A 146 -5.94 -15.88 -9.91
N THR A 147 -5.01 -15.98 -10.85
CA THR A 147 -4.42 -17.28 -11.23
C THR A 147 -3.67 -17.94 -10.07
N LEU A 148 -3.01 -17.17 -9.21
CA LEU A 148 -2.26 -17.67 -8.05
C LEU A 148 -3.14 -17.85 -6.80
N ILE A 149 -4.12 -16.95 -6.62
CA ILE A 149 -5.01 -16.84 -5.47
C ILE A 149 -6.47 -16.74 -5.97
N PRO A 150 -7.15 -17.86 -6.27
CA PRO A 150 -8.44 -17.88 -6.97
C PRO A 150 -9.60 -17.13 -6.28
N ASN A 151 -9.58 -17.03 -4.95
CA ASN A 151 -10.56 -16.30 -4.15
C ASN A 151 -10.34 -14.76 -4.15
N THR A 152 -9.35 -14.26 -4.90
CA THR A 152 -9.10 -12.82 -4.99
C THR A 152 -10.27 -12.08 -5.64
N THR A 153 -10.79 -11.08 -4.96
CA THR A 153 -11.81 -10.16 -5.48
C THR A 153 -11.17 -8.88 -6.00
N ARG A 154 -11.87 -8.16 -6.87
CA ARG A 154 -11.40 -6.88 -7.42
C ARG A 154 -12.06 -5.72 -6.70
N LEU A 155 -11.25 -4.74 -6.32
CA LEU A 155 -11.69 -3.41 -5.92
C LEU A 155 -11.01 -2.38 -6.85
N LYS A 156 -11.71 -1.31 -7.21
CA LYS A 156 -11.18 -0.26 -8.09
C LYS A 156 -11.51 1.12 -7.54
N PRO A 157 -10.61 2.10 -7.71
CA PRO A 157 -10.97 3.48 -7.49
C PRO A 157 -11.99 3.95 -8.55
N LYS A 158 -12.75 5.00 -8.22
CA LYS A 158 -13.61 5.73 -9.15
C LYS A 158 -12.79 6.64 -10.08
N THR A 159 -11.67 7.14 -9.58
CA THR A 159 -10.65 7.91 -10.29
C THR A 159 -9.61 6.97 -10.91
N LYS A 160 -8.49 7.52 -11.42
CA LYS A 160 -7.38 6.72 -11.95
C LYS A 160 -6.75 5.81 -10.90
N ASP A 161 -6.41 6.35 -9.72
CA ASP A 161 -5.79 5.62 -8.61
C ASP A 161 -6.33 6.06 -7.24
N TRP A 162 -5.98 5.35 -6.17
CA TRP A 162 -6.52 5.62 -4.83
C TRP A 162 -6.04 6.93 -4.26
N ASN A 163 -4.84 7.40 -4.63
CA ASN A 163 -4.37 8.70 -4.18
C ASN A 163 -5.17 9.84 -4.82
N GLU A 164 -5.47 9.73 -6.12
CA GLU A 164 -6.38 10.65 -6.80
C GLU A 164 -7.78 10.60 -6.15
N GLN A 165 -8.28 9.41 -5.84
CA GLN A 165 -9.58 9.28 -5.16
C GLN A 165 -9.57 9.94 -3.77
N LEU A 166 -8.47 9.82 -3.03
CA LEU A 166 -8.32 10.48 -1.74
C LEU A 166 -8.29 12.00 -1.90
N ILE A 167 -7.55 12.51 -2.89
CA ILE A 167 -7.51 13.95 -3.17
C ILE A 167 -8.90 14.48 -3.45
N ASP A 168 -9.65 13.82 -4.35
CA ASP A 168 -11.03 14.17 -4.66
C ASP A 168 -11.89 14.13 -3.39
N PHE A 169 -11.87 13.02 -2.64
CA PHE A 169 -12.65 12.87 -1.41
C PHE A 169 -12.40 14.02 -0.42
N MET A 170 -11.14 14.42 -0.21
CA MET A 170 -10.78 15.48 0.71
C MET A 170 -11.16 16.88 0.22
N LEU A 171 -11.31 17.09 -1.09
CA LEU A 171 -11.79 18.36 -1.65
C LEU A 171 -13.30 18.55 -1.45
N TRP A 172 -14.08 17.47 -1.37
CA TRP A 172 -15.54 17.52 -1.15
C TRP A 172 -15.95 17.51 0.33
N GLN A 173 -15.00 17.53 1.26
CA GLN A 173 -15.27 17.64 2.71
C GLN A 173 -15.20 19.07 3.25
N PHE A 174 -14.94 20.06 2.39
CA PHE A 174 -14.94 21.49 2.67
C PHE A 174 -15.82 22.22 1.65
#